data_AF-A0A9D3RLY0-F1
#
_entry.id   AF-A0A9D3RLY0-F1
#
_cell.length_a   1.000
_cell.length_b   1.000
_cell.length_c   1.000
_cell.angle_alpha   90.00
_cell.angle_beta   90.00
_cell.angle_gamma   90.00
#
_symmetry.space_group_name_H-M   'P 1'
#
loop_
_entity.id
_entity.type
_entity.pdbx_description
1 polymer ?
#
loop_
_entity_poly.entity_id
_entity_poly.type
_entity_poly.pdbx_seq_one_letter_code
_entity_poly.pdbx_strand_id
1 'polypeptide(L)'
;MEGMAYGAGKAGGAFDPLTFFRQPQTILRIVSWLFAIVIFGSIANEGYVNRPDEVEEFCIFNRNQNACNYGVAMGTLAFVCCMAFLALDIYFPQITSVKDRKKAVLADIGVSAFWSFMWFVGFCFLANQWQVAKLEDNPLKEGGDAARAAIAFSFFSIFTWAGQAFLGFQRYKLGADSALFSQDYADPSQDRPPPPTLPTRVWPTWRPRPPTRSRPMTGLQGTRGKTTKQEWGVGVG
;
A
#
# COMPACT_ATOMS: atom_id res chain seq x y z
N MET A 1 14.84 -11.37 -13.24
CA MET A 1 14.60 -10.26 -12.29
C MET A 1 13.11 -9.94 -12.36
N GLU A 2 12.31 -10.43 -11.41
CA GLU A 2 10.87 -10.15 -11.37
C GLU A 2 10.67 -8.73 -10.82
N GLY A 3 9.96 -7.89 -11.58
CA GLY A 3 9.88 -6.44 -11.37
C GLY A 3 9.31 -6.03 -10.01
N MET A 4 10.09 -5.26 -9.25
CA MET A 4 9.63 -4.55 -8.06
C MET A 4 8.76 -3.35 -8.47
N ALA A 5 7.44 -3.53 -8.59
CA ALA A 5 6.53 -2.42 -8.89
C ALA A 5 6.25 -1.56 -7.64
N TYR A 6 6.38 -0.24 -7.77
CA TYR A 6 6.12 0.78 -6.75
C TYR A 6 7.01 0.68 -5.49
N GLY A 7 8.26 0.21 -5.61
CA GLY A 7 9.24 0.20 -4.52
C GLY A 7 8.98 -0.80 -3.40
N ALA A 8 8.06 -1.74 -3.58
CA ALA A 8 7.82 -2.83 -2.64
C ALA A 8 8.77 -4.00 -2.91
N GLY A 9 9.43 -4.49 -1.86
CA GLY A 9 10.23 -5.72 -1.89
C GLY A 9 9.38 -6.96 -2.15
N LYS A 10 10.01 -8.12 -2.34
CA LYS A 10 9.30 -9.42 -2.41
C LYS A 10 8.49 -9.61 -1.12
N ALA A 11 7.22 -9.96 -1.26
CA ALA A 11 6.36 -10.29 -0.13
C ALA A 11 6.99 -11.45 0.66
N GLY A 12 7.18 -11.30 1.97
CA GLY A 12 7.75 -12.33 2.86
C GLY A 12 9.18 -12.11 3.36
N GLY A 13 9.85 -10.99 3.03
CA GLY A 13 11.12 -10.61 3.66
C GLY A 13 10.95 -10.17 5.12
N ALA A 14 11.96 -10.39 5.95
CA ALA A 14 11.95 -9.92 7.35
C ALA A 14 11.77 -8.40 7.39
N PHE A 15 10.83 -7.92 8.22
CA PHE A 15 10.65 -6.49 8.47
C PHE A 15 11.91 -5.97 9.17
N ASP A 16 12.69 -5.12 8.49
CA ASP A 16 13.81 -4.41 9.08
C ASP A 16 13.35 -2.97 9.45
N PRO A 17 13.11 -2.69 10.73
CA PRO A 17 12.66 -1.37 11.18
C PRO A 17 13.64 -0.27 10.81
N LEU A 18 14.94 -0.55 10.79
CA LEU A 18 15.98 0.45 10.56
C LEU A 18 15.95 0.96 9.11
N THR A 19 15.69 0.07 8.15
CA THR A 19 15.55 0.44 6.74
C THR A 19 14.22 1.18 6.48
N PHE A 20 13.17 0.91 7.25
CA PHE A 20 11.88 1.63 7.17
C PHE A 20 11.99 3.09 7.63
N PHE A 21 12.67 3.35 8.74
CA PHE A 21 12.89 4.71 9.24
C PHE A 21 13.85 5.54 8.37
N ARG A 22 14.62 4.90 7.50
CA ARG A 22 15.53 5.58 6.57
C ARG A 22 14.83 6.05 5.30
N GLN A 23 13.60 5.63 5.04
CA GLN A 23 12.87 6.05 3.86
C GLN A 23 12.42 7.51 4.00
N PRO A 24 12.72 8.38 3.01
CA PRO A 24 12.38 9.80 3.11
C PRO A 24 10.87 10.05 3.21
N GLN A 25 10.03 9.18 2.63
CA GLN A 25 8.58 9.25 2.77
C GLN A 25 8.14 9.05 4.23
N THR A 26 8.67 8.02 4.91
CA THR A 26 8.37 7.73 6.32
C THR A 26 8.84 8.84 7.25
N ILE A 27 10.02 9.42 6.98
CA ILE A 27 10.51 10.56 7.77
C ILE A 27 9.53 11.73 7.66
N LEU A 28 9.12 12.10 6.43
CA LEU A 28 8.16 13.18 6.25
C LEU A 28 6.81 12.89 6.92
N ARG A 29 6.31 11.65 6.87
CA ARG A 29 5.10 11.23 7.59
C ARG A 29 5.19 11.49 9.09
N ILE A 30 6.31 11.08 9.70
CA ILE A 30 6.54 11.28 11.14
C ILE A 30 6.61 12.76 11.46
N VAL A 31 7.30 13.56 10.64
CA VAL A 31 7.38 15.02 10.82
C VAL A 31 5.99 15.66 10.72
N SER A 32 5.19 15.33 9.70
CA SER A 32 3.82 15.84 9.55
C SER A 32 2.91 15.42 10.71
N TRP A 33 3.09 14.20 11.23
CA TRP A 33 2.40 13.72 12.42
C TRP A 33 2.77 14.52 13.68
N LEU A 34 4.06 14.79 13.90
CA LEU A 34 4.52 15.65 14.99
C LEU A 34 3.98 17.07 14.87
N PHE A 35 3.96 17.65 13.67
CA PHE A 35 3.38 18.97 13.44
C PHE A 35 1.89 19.01 13.78
N ALA A 36 1.13 17.98 13.38
CA ALA A 36 -0.28 17.86 13.76
C ALA A 36 -0.45 17.85 15.30
N ILE A 37 0.39 17.11 16.02
CA ILE A 37 0.39 17.07 17.49
C ILE A 37 0.63 18.45 18.10
N VAL A 38 1.66 19.15 17.63
CA VAL A 38 1.98 20.48 18.15
C VAL A 38 0.85 21.46 17.88
N ILE A 39 0.25 21.44 16.68
CA ILE A 39 -0.84 22.37 16.31
C ILE A 39 -2.09 22.11 17.14
N PHE A 40 -2.59 20.87 17.20
CA PHE A 40 -3.81 20.60 17.98
C PHE A 40 -3.53 20.77 19.49
N GLY A 41 -2.37 20.33 19.98
CA GLY A 41 -2.03 20.36 21.41
C GLY A 41 -1.85 21.78 21.94
N SER A 42 -1.19 22.66 21.17
CA SER A 42 -1.04 24.07 21.53
C SER A 42 -2.39 24.79 21.62
N ILE A 43 -3.28 24.58 20.65
CA ILE A 43 -4.60 25.21 20.64
C ILE A 43 -5.54 24.60 21.70
N ALA A 44 -5.51 23.28 21.89
CA ALA A 44 -6.40 22.61 22.85
C ALA A 44 -6.06 22.93 24.31
N ASN A 45 -4.77 23.14 24.63
CA ASN A 45 -4.33 23.41 26.00
C ASN A 45 -4.29 24.90 26.34
N GLU A 46 -3.80 25.74 25.42
CA GLU A 46 -3.52 27.16 25.68
C GLU A 46 -4.20 28.10 24.66
N GLY A 47 -5.03 27.57 23.77
CA GLY A 47 -5.73 28.35 22.75
C GLY A 47 -6.97 29.07 23.27
N TYR A 48 -7.45 28.73 24.46
CA TYR A 48 -8.62 29.35 25.10
C TYR A 48 -8.15 30.14 26.31
N VAL A 49 -8.40 31.45 26.28
CA VAL A 49 -7.95 32.39 27.30
C VAL A 49 -9.13 33.23 27.76
N ASN A 50 -9.16 33.53 29.06
CA ASN A 50 -10.16 34.38 29.66
C ASN A 50 -9.57 35.76 29.96
N ARG A 51 -10.39 36.81 29.92
CA ARG A 51 -9.95 38.12 30.41
C ARG A 51 -9.96 38.13 31.95
N PRO A 52 -9.16 38.98 32.60
CA PRO A 52 -9.12 39.06 34.07
C PRO A 52 -10.46 39.44 34.70
N ASP A 53 -11.34 40.12 33.95
CA ASP A 53 -12.64 40.64 34.35
C ASP A 53 -13.83 39.75 33.92
N GLU A 54 -13.59 38.75 33.08
CA GLU A 54 -14.59 37.79 32.62
C GLU A 54 -14.33 36.43 33.27
N VAL A 55 -15.28 35.48 33.19
CA VAL A 55 -15.09 34.07 33.62
C VAL A 55 -15.08 33.14 32.40
N GLU A 56 -15.56 33.61 31.25
CA GLU A 56 -15.72 32.82 30.03
C GLU A 56 -14.42 32.79 29.21
N GLU A 57 -14.02 31.61 28.76
CA GLU A 57 -12.83 31.44 27.93
C GLU A 57 -13.16 31.67 26.46
N PHE A 58 -12.32 32.45 25.78
CA PHE A 58 -12.45 32.73 24.36
C PHE A 58 -11.20 32.28 23.60
N CYS A 59 -11.40 31.93 22.34
CA CYS A 59 -10.30 31.60 21.45
C CYS A 59 -9.29 32.76 21.35
N ILE A 60 -8.00 32.46 21.50
CA ILE A 60 -6.90 33.43 21.46
C ILE A 60 -6.78 34.13 20.09
N PHE A 61 -7.30 33.51 19.04
CA PHE A 61 -7.39 34.08 17.70
C PHE A 61 -8.60 35.01 17.59
N ASN A 62 -8.44 36.29 17.98
CA ASN A 62 -9.45 37.36 17.82
C ASN A 62 -10.83 36.99 18.42
N ARG A 63 -10.86 36.24 19.53
CA ARG A 63 -12.09 35.74 20.18
C ARG A 63 -13.03 34.99 19.22
N ASN A 64 -12.50 34.49 18.11
CA ASN A 64 -13.26 33.80 17.08
C ASN A 64 -13.20 32.29 17.32
N GLN A 65 -14.28 31.74 17.86
CA GLN A 65 -14.36 30.31 18.17
C GLN A 65 -14.10 29.41 16.94
N ASN A 66 -14.46 29.89 15.74
CA ASN A 66 -14.22 29.14 14.51
C ASN A 66 -12.73 28.96 14.20
N ALA A 67 -11.85 29.84 14.67
CA ALA A 67 -10.41 29.74 14.47
C ALA A 67 -9.80 28.61 15.30
N CYS A 68 -10.07 28.56 16.60
CA CYS A 68 -9.61 27.47 17.46
C CYS A 68 -10.26 26.14 17.07
N ASN A 69 -11.57 26.13 16.80
CA ASN A 69 -12.27 24.92 16.33
C ASN A 69 -11.65 24.39 15.02
N TYR A 70 -11.32 25.27 14.08
CA TYR A 70 -10.63 24.90 12.85
C TYR A 70 -9.27 24.25 13.16
N GLY A 71 -8.43 24.89 13.97
CA GLY A 71 -7.10 24.38 14.30
C GLY A 71 -7.15 23.02 15.01
N VAL A 72 -8.03 22.86 16.00
CA VAL A 72 -8.22 21.59 16.73
C VAL A 72 -8.75 20.49 15.80
N ALA A 73 -9.79 20.78 15.01
CA ALA A 73 -10.39 19.79 14.12
C ALA A 73 -9.41 19.35 13.03
N MET A 74 -8.75 20.29 12.36
CA MET A 74 -7.80 19.99 11.29
C MET A 74 -6.55 19.27 11.83
N GLY A 75 -6.03 19.68 12.99
CA GLY A 75 -4.92 18.99 13.64
C GLY A 75 -5.28 17.55 14.04
N THR A 76 -6.48 17.33 14.60
CA THR A 76 -6.95 16.00 14.98
C THR A 76 -7.17 15.10 13.76
N LEU A 77 -7.82 15.61 12.71
CA LEU A 77 -8.03 14.88 11.47
C LEU A 77 -6.71 14.53 10.78
N ALA A 78 -5.75 15.46 10.77
CA ALA A 78 -4.41 15.20 10.23
C ALA A 78 -3.67 14.12 11.05
N PHE A 79 -3.77 14.16 12.38
CA PHE A 79 -3.21 13.13 13.26
C PHE A 79 -3.74 11.73 12.92
N VAL A 80 -5.06 11.58 12.82
CA VAL A 80 -5.70 10.29 12.47
C VAL A 80 -5.32 9.85 11.06
N CYS A 81 -5.30 10.80 10.11
CA CYS A 81 -4.87 10.55 8.73
C CYS A 81 -3.44 10.00 8.70
N CYS A 82 -2.49 10.67 9.37
CA CYS A 82 -1.11 10.21 9.47
C CYS A 82 -1.00 8.81 10.07
N MET A 83 -1.75 8.50 11.13
CA MET A 83 -1.77 7.17 11.75
C MET A 83 -2.26 6.09 10.77
N ALA A 84 -3.36 6.34 10.05
CA ALA A 84 -3.90 5.41 9.06
C ALA A 84 -2.91 5.16 7.92
N PHE A 85 -2.25 6.21 7.45
CA PHE A 85 -1.28 6.12 6.38
C PHE A 85 0.05 5.47 6.81
N LEU A 86 0.49 5.70 8.05
CA LEU A 86 1.65 5.00 8.61
C LEU A 86 1.36 3.49 8.70
N ALA A 87 0.15 3.11 9.12
CA ALA A 87 -0.28 1.71 9.07
C ALA A 87 -0.29 1.18 7.63
N LEU A 88 -0.82 1.93 6.65
CA LEU A 88 -0.76 1.56 5.24
C LEU A 88 0.69 1.35 4.77
N ASP A 89 1.64 2.19 5.17
CA ASP A 89 3.05 2.05 4.82
C ASP A 89 3.68 0.77 5.41
N ILE A 90 3.26 0.34 6.61
CA ILE A 90 3.66 -0.95 7.23
C ILE A 90 3.09 -2.15 6.45
N TYR A 91 1.84 -2.08 6.00
CA TYR A 91 1.19 -3.17 5.25
C TYR A 91 1.55 -3.18 3.76
N PHE A 92 2.02 -2.06 3.21
CA PHE A 92 2.33 -1.91 1.79
C PHE A 92 3.24 -3.02 1.20
N PRO A 93 4.30 -3.47 1.88
CA PRO A 93 5.16 -4.56 1.39
C PRO A 93 4.43 -5.91 1.25
N GLN A 94 3.36 -6.15 2.02
CA GLN A 94 2.60 -7.39 2.01
C GLN A 94 1.56 -7.46 0.88
N ILE A 95 1.20 -6.33 0.27
CA ILE A 95 0.23 -6.28 -0.82
C ILE A 95 0.83 -6.99 -2.04
N THR A 96 0.24 -8.08 -2.52
CA THR A 96 0.75 -8.82 -3.70
C THR A 96 0.24 -8.26 -5.03
N SER A 97 -0.91 -7.57 -5.00
CA SER A 97 -1.60 -7.02 -6.18
C SER A 97 -1.04 -5.66 -6.60
N VAL A 98 -0.52 -5.57 -7.82
CA VAL A 98 -0.03 -4.31 -8.43
C VAL A 98 -1.14 -3.26 -8.54
N LYS A 99 -2.39 -3.69 -8.76
CA LYS A 99 -3.55 -2.79 -8.86
C LYS A 99 -3.84 -2.10 -7.53
N ASP A 100 -3.72 -2.81 -6.42
CA ASP A 100 -4.01 -2.26 -5.09
C ASP A 100 -2.86 -1.38 -4.60
N ARG A 101 -1.61 -1.74 -4.91
CA ARG A 101 -0.44 -0.85 -4.71
C ARG A 101 -0.60 0.48 -5.44
N LYS A 102 -1.04 0.45 -6.71
CA LYS A 102 -1.29 1.67 -7.51
C LYS A 102 -2.36 2.56 -6.85
N LYS A 103 -3.48 1.97 -6.40
CA LYS A 103 -4.55 2.70 -5.72
C LYS A 103 -4.08 3.33 -4.42
N ALA A 104 -3.33 2.59 -3.61
CA ALA A 104 -2.77 3.09 -2.36
C ALA A 104 -1.81 4.28 -2.60
N VAL A 105 -0.91 4.16 -3.57
CA VAL A 105 -0.01 5.28 -3.94
C VAL A 105 -0.79 6.50 -4.45
N LEU A 106 -1.81 6.29 -5.29
CA LEU A 106 -2.61 7.41 -5.79
C LEU A 106 -3.44 8.08 -4.69
N ALA A 107 -3.99 7.29 -3.77
CA ALA A 107 -4.68 7.81 -2.59
C ALA A 107 -3.73 8.63 -1.71
N ASP A 108 -2.49 8.15 -1.51
CA ASP A 108 -1.47 8.88 -0.75
C ASP A 108 -1.13 10.23 -1.36
N ILE A 109 -0.92 10.29 -2.68
CA ILE A 109 -0.65 11.55 -3.40
C ILE A 109 -1.84 12.50 -3.26
N GLY A 110 -3.06 12.01 -3.50
CA GLY A 110 -4.26 12.83 -3.46
C GLY A 110 -4.53 13.42 -2.07
N VAL A 111 -4.44 12.59 -1.03
CA VAL A 111 -4.64 13.04 0.35
C VAL A 111 -3.52 13.97 0.78
N SER A 112 -2.27 13.72 0.37
CA SER A 112 -1.15 14.60 0.70
C SER A 112 -1.28 15.98 0.05
N ALA A 113 -1.69 16.05 -1.22
CA ALA A 113 -1.95 17.31 -1.90
C ALA A 113 -3.12 18.08 -1.27
N PHE A 114 -4.20 17.37 -0.91
CA PHE A 114 -5.34 17.96 -0.20
C PHE A 114 -4.92 18.57 1.14
N TRP A 115 -4.16 17.84 1.95
CA TRP A 115 -3.68 18.34 3.24
C TRP A 115 -2.73 19.52 3.10
N SER A 116 -1.85 19.51 2.10
CA SER A 116 -0.99 20.66 1.81
C SER A 116 -1.81 21.93 1.55
N PHE A 117 -2.89 21.83 0.77
CA PHE A 117 -3.78 22.96 0.50
C PHE A 117 -4.56 23.39 1.75
N MET A 118 -5.07 22.44 2.53
CA MET A 118 -5.76 22.73 3.78
C MET A 118 -4.86 23.45 4.79
N TRP A 119 -3.61 23.02 4.94
CA TRP A 119 -2.65 23.71 5.82
C TRP A 119 -2.29 25.11 5.32
N PHE A 120 -2.27 25.33 4.00
CA PHE A 120 -2.08 26.67 3.45
C PHE A 120 -3.25 27.60 3.81
N VAL A 121 -4.49 27.16 3.59
CA VAL A 121 -5.69 27.91 3.97
C VAL A 121 -5.71 28.15 5.49
N GLY A 122 -5.39 27.12 6.28
CA GLY A 122 -5.34 27.19 7.73
C GLY A 122 -4.31 28.17 8.26
N PHE A 123 -3.11 28.15 7.68
CA PHE A 123 -2.07 29.14 7.98
C PHE A 123 -2.57 30.56 7.71
N CYS A 124 -3.11 30.82 6.51
CA CYS A 124 -3.63 32.14 6.17
C CYS A 124 -4.74 32.58 7.12
N PHE A 125 -5.66 31.67 7.46
CA PHE A 125 -6.78 31.96 8.34
C PHE A 125 -6.32 32.27 9.78
N LEU A 126 -5.51 31.39 10.37
CA LEU A 126 -4.99 31.57 11.74
C LEU A 126 -4.10 32.81 11.84
N ALA A 127 -3.21 33.04 10.88
CA ALA A 127 -2.35 34.22 10.84
C ALA A 127 -3.17 35.51 10.74
N ASN A 128 -4.20 35.54 9.88
CA ASN A 128 -5.08 36.71 9.76
C ASN A 128 -5.83 36.98 11.08
N GLN A 129 -6.41 35.95 11.70
CA GLN A 129 -7.11 36.10 12.98
C GLN A 129 -6.14 36.50 14.11
N TRP A 130 -4.92 36.00 14.11
CA TRP A 130 -3.90 36.42 15.07
C TRP A 130 -3.47 37.87 14.87
N GLN A 131 -3.34 38.32 13.62
CA GLN A 131 -2.89 39.68 13.31
C GLN A 131 -3.90 40.75 13.75
N VAL A 132 -5.20 40.43 13.74
CA VAL A 132 -6.27 41.35 14.17
C VAL A 132 -6.63 41.18 15.65
N ALA A 133 -6.04 40.21 16.35
CA ALA A 133 -6.27 40.01 17.78
C ALA A 133 -5.73 41.20 18.59
N LYS A 134 -6.53 41.69 19.54
CA LYS A 134 -6.18 42.88 20.32
C LYS A 134 -5.50 42.50 21.64
N LEU A 135 -4.58 43.35 22.09
CA LEU A 135 -3.95 43.18 23.41
C LEU A 135 -4.98 43.34 24.56
N GLU A 136 -6.02 44.15 24.36
CA GLU A 136 -7.13 44.29 25.31
C GLU A 136 -7.90 42.97 25.53
N ASP A 137 -7.88 42.07 24.55
CA ASP A 137 -8.52 40.76 24.66
C ASP A 137 -7.69 39.78 25.49
N ASN A 138 -6.38 40.02 25.61
CA ASN A 138 -5.44 39.18 26.36
C ASN A 138 -4.34 40.04 27.02
N PRO A 139 -4.67 40.79 28.09
CA PRO A 139 -3.73 41.70 28.74
C PRO A 139 -2.57 40.98 29.42
N LEU A 140 -2.76 39.72 29.82
CA LEU A 140 -1.75 38.87 30.47
C LEU A 140 -0.78 38.20 29.47
N LYS A 141 -1.05 38.31 28.16
CA LYS A 141 -0.27 37.66 27.08
C LYS A 141 -0.15 36.14 27.25
N GLU A 142 -1.14 35.52 27.86
CA GLU A 142 -1.19 34.07 28.07
C GLU A 142 -1.42 33.34 26.73
N GLY A 143 -0.81 32.17 26.52
CA GLY A 143 -0.99 31.36 25.31
C GLY A 143 -0.47 31.98 24.00
N GLY A 144 0.16 33.17 24.04
CA GLY A 144 0.66 33.85 22.84
C GLY A 144 1.74 33.04 22.11
N ASP A 145 2.60 32.35 22.85
CA ASP A 145 3.61 31.46 22.29
C ASP A 145 2.98 30.20 21.68
N ALA A 146 1.92 29.66 22.29
CA ALA A 146 1.13 28.56 21.73
C ALA A 146 0.45 28.95 20.41
N ALA A 147 -0.17 30.13 20.33
CA ALA A 147 -0.77 30.63 19.09
C ALA A 147 0.28 30.80 17.97
N ARG A 148 1.44 31.38 18.29
CA ARG A 148 2.56 31.53 17.35
C ARG A 148 3.12 30.19 16.89
N ALA A 149 3.25 29.23 17.80
CA ALA A 149 3.64 27.87 17.46
C ALA A 149 2.62 27.25 16.49
N ALA A 150 1.32 27.29 16.79
CA ALA A 150 0.28 26.76 15.92
C ALA A 150 0.33 27.35 14.50
N ILE A 151 0.53 28.67 14.36
CA ILE A 151 0.69 29.34 13.06
C ILE A 151 1.95 28.84 12.34
N ALA A 152 3.10 28.83 13.02
CA ALA A 152 4.38 28.46 12.42
C ALA A 152 4.40 26.99 11.97
N PHE A 153 3.91 26.08 12.81
CA PHE A 153 3.82 24.66 12.46
C PHE A 153 2.80 24.41 11.36
N SER A 154 1.70 25.17 11.29
CA SER A 154 0.78 25.11 10.14
C SER A 154 1.47 25.50 8.84
N PHE A 155 2.30 26.54 8.84
CA PHE A 155 3.09 26.94 7.67
C PHE A 155 4.10 25.86 7.24
N PHE A 156 4.86 25.32 8.18
CA PHE A 156 5.83 24.25 7.87
C PHE A 156 5.15 22.96 7.41
N SER A 157 3.95 22.67 7.92
CA SER A 157 3.15 21.52 7.51
C SER A 157 2.88 21.51 6.01
N ILE A 158 2.66 22.66 5.39
CA ILE A 158 2.45 22.80 3.92
C ILE A 158 3.56 22.08 3.16
N PHE A 159 4.83 22.36 3.48
CA PHE A 159 5.97 21.79 2.77
C PHE A 159 6.13 20.29 3.03
N THR A 160 5.80 19.83 4.23
CA THR A 160 5.90 18.39 4.55
C THR A 160 4.89 17.57 3.76
N TRP A 161 3.62 18.01 3.70
CA TRP A 161 2.58 17.35 2.92
C TRP A 161 2.80 17.48 1.41
N ALA A 162 3.27 18.64 0.93
CA ALA A 162 3.68 18.82 -0.47
C ALA A 162 4.86 17.89 -0.84
N GLY A 163 5.84 17.76 0.06
CA GLY A 163 6.96 16.83 -0.09
C GLY A 163 6.51 15.38 -0.16
N GLN A 164 5.56 14.96 0.68
CA GLN A 164 4.95 13.63 0.62
C GLN A 164 4.24 13.40 -0.72
N ALA A 165 3.43 14.35 -1.18
CA ALA A 165 2.76 14.26 -2.48
C ALA A 165 3.77 14.11 -3.63
N PHE A 166 4.86 14.88 -3.59
CA PHE A 166 5.93 14.81 -4.57
C PHE A 166 6.67 13.46 -4.56
N LEU A 167 7.08 12.97 -3.40
CA LEU A 167 7.72 11.65 -3.28
C LEU A 167 6.77 10.52 -3.69
N GLY A 168 5.49 10.61 -3.32
CA GLY A 168 4.45 9.70 -3.76
C GLY A 168 4.31 9.70 -5.30
N PHE A 169 4.35 10.87 -5.92
CA PHE A 169 4.31 11.01 -7.37
C PHE A 169 5.56 10.44 -8.05
N GLN A 170 6.75 10.66 -7.50
CA GLN A 170 7.97 10.02 -8.00
C GLN A 170 7.88 8.49 -7.91
N ARG A 171 7.39 7.96 -6.79
CA ARG A 171 7.15 6.53 -6.58
C ARG A 171 6.11 5.97 -7.56
N TYR A 172 5.07 6.75 -7.86
CA TYR A 172 4.07 6.40 -8.85
C TYR A 172 4.68 6.28 -10.24
N LYS A 173 5.52 7.23 -10.67
CA LYS A 173 6.20 7.19 -11.97
C LYS A 173 7.12 5.98 -12.10
N LEU A 174 8.04 5.79 -11.14
CA LEU A 174 8.96 4.65 -11.13
C LEU A 174 8.22 3.30 -11.10
N GLY A 175 7.12 3.22 -10.36
CA GLY A 175 6.28 2.03 -10.28
C GLY A 175 5.41 1.78 -11.51
N ALA A 176 4.97 2.82 -12.20
CA ALA A 176 4.26 2.71 -13.46
C ALA A 176 5.19 2.21 -14.57
N ASP A 177 6.41 2.76 -14.66
CA ASP A 177 7.41 2.34 -15.64
C ASP A 177 7.73 0.84 -15.48
N SER A 178 8.03 0.39 -14.26
CA SER A 178 8.30 -1.03 -13.97
C SER A 178 7.12 -1.97 -14.19
N ALA A 179 5.89 -1.52 -13.93
CA ALA A 179 4.68 -2.30 -14.20
C ALA A 179 4.42 -2.49 -15.71
N LEU A 180 4.72 -1.48 -16.53
CA LEU A 180 4.61 -1.58 -17.99
C LEU A 180 5.59 -2.61 -18.56
N PHE A 181 6.86 -2.55 -18.17
CA PHE A 181 7.85 -3.54 -18.62
C PHE A 181 7.53 -4.97 -18.17
N SER A 182 6.87 -5.13 -17.02
CA SER A 182 6.45 -6.45 -16.53
C SER A 182 5.23 -6.99 -17.29
N GLN A 183 4.37 -6.12 -17.83
CA GLN A 183 3.27 -6.53 -18.72
C GLN A 183 3.79 -6.93 -20.10
N ASP A 184 4.79 -6.22 -20.63
CA ASP A 184 5.42 -6.56 -21.92
C ASP A 184 6.22 -7.87 -21.86
N TYR A 185 6.75 -8.23 -20.68
CA TYR A 185 7.36 -9.53 -20.42
C TYR A 185 6.32 -10.56 -19.90
N ALA A 186 5.14 -10.61 -20.51
CA ALA A 186 4.22 -11.73 -20.28
C ALA A 186 4.88 -13.03 -20.80
N ASP A 187 5.06 -13.99 -19.91
CA ASP A 187 5.73 -15.27 -20.19
C ASP A 187 5.08 -15.99 -21.40
N PRO A 188 5.80 -16.23 -22.51
CA PRO A 188 5.29 -16.96 -23.67
C PRO A 188 4.93 -18.43 -23.35
N SER A 189 5.21 -18.92 -22.14
CA SER A 189 4.75 -20.23 -21.67
C SER A 189 3.24 -20.29 -21.35
N GLN A 190 2.56 -19.15 -21.14
CA GLN A 190 1.10 -19.11 -20.97
C GLN A 190 0.32 -19.25 -22.29
N ASP A 191 0.99 -19.08 -23.43
CA ASP A 191 0.45 -19.38 -24.76
C ASP A 191 0.69 -20.85 -25.18
N ARG A 192 1.16 -21.72 -24.28
CA ARG A 192 1.12 -23.16 -24.58
C ARG A 192 -0.34 -23.61 -24.61
N PRO A 193 -0.87 -24.04 -25.78
CA PRO A 193 -2.18 -24.68 -25.80
C PRO A 193 -2.18 -25.84 -24.80
N PRO A 194 -3.32 -26.13 -24.13
CA PRO A 194 -3.41 -27.30 -23.28
C PRO A 194 -2.89 -28.53 -24.05
N PRO A 195 -2.10 -29.41 -23.41
CA PRO A 195 -1.59 -30.60 -24.10
C PRO A 195 -2.77 -31.32 -24.76
N PRO A 196 -2.65 -31.72 -26.04
CA PRO A 196 -3.76 -32.30 -26.76
C PRO A 196 -4.32 -33.47 -25.96
N THR A 197 -5.59 -33.38 -25.58
CA THR A 197 -6.31 -34.51 -25.00
C THR A 197 -6.28 -35.63 -26.03
N LEU A 198 -5.54 -36.71 -25.74
CA LEU A 198 -5.60 -37.91 -26.56
C LEU A 198 -7.08 -38.32 -26.70
N PRO A 199 -7.58 -38.59 -27.91
CA PRO A 199 -8.94 -39.09 -28.05
C PRO A 199 -9.02 -40.41 -27.28
N THR A 200 -10.00 -40.49 -26.38
CA THR A 200 -10.37 -41.72 -25.69
C THR A 200 -10.48 -42.81 -26.74
N ARG A 201 -9.61 -43.82 -26.65
CA ARG A 201 -9.59 -44.95 -27.56
C ARG A 201 -10.92 -45.70 -27.38
N VAL A 202 -11.90 -45.38 -28.22
CA VAL A 202 -13.14 -46.14 -28.33
C VAL A 202 -12.74 -47.51 -28.87
N TRP A 203 -12.78 -48.52 -28.01
CA TRP A 203 -12.58 -49.91 -28.41
C TRP A 203 -13.73 -50.30 -29.36
N PRO A 204 -13.46 -50.71 -30.61
CA PRO A 204 -14.51 -51.24 -31.46
C PRO A 204 -15.03 -52.54 -30.85
N THR A 205 -16.34 -52.59 -30.64
CA THR A 205 -17.07 -53.80 -30.26
C THR A 205 -16.79 -54.92 -31.28
N TRP A 206 -16.47 -56.10 -30.76
CA TRP A 206 -16.20 -57.30 -31.56
C TRP A 206 -17.41 -57.66 -32.43
N ARG A 207 -17.28 -57.53 -33.76
CA ARG A 207 -18.13 -58.29 -34.70
C ARG A 207 -17.45 -59.64 -34.99
N PRO A 208 -18.16 -60.78 -34.93
CA PRO A 208 -17.58 -62.07 -35.31
C PRO A 208 -17.28 -62.11 -36.82
N ARG A 209 -16.12 -62.65 -37.20
CA ARG A 209 -15.78 -62.98 -38.60
C ARG A 209 -16.45 -64.30 -39.01
N PRO A 210 -16.88 -64.46 -40.28
CA PRO A 210 -17.40 -65.73 -40.79
C PRO A 210 -16.27 -66.77 -40.99
N PRO A 211 -16.58 -68.08 -40.97
CA PRO A 211 -15.58 -69.13 -40.99
C PRO A 211 -15.03 -69.36 -42.41
N THR A 212 -13.71 -69.38 -42.55
CA THR A 212 -13.01 -69.80 -43.78
C THR A 212 -12.82 -71.31 -43.82
N ARG A 213 -13.25 -71.90 -44.94
CA ARG A 213 -13.23 -73.33 -45.26
C ARG A 213 -11.80 -73.79 -45.58
N SER A 214 -11.27 -74.72 -44.79
CA SER A 214 -9.95 -75.35 -45.00
C SER A 214 -10.01 -76.55 -45.95
N ARG A 215 -8.99 -76.72 -46.79
CA ARG A 215 -8.57 -78.02 -47.36
C ARG A 215 -7.06 -78.00 -47.70
N PRO A 216 -6.39 -79.16 -47.76
CA PRO A 216 -5.30 -79.48 -46.83
C PRO A 216 -3.94 -79.68 -47.52
N MET A 217 -2.85 -79.58 -46.77
CA MET A 217 -1.58 -80.19 -47.15
C MET A 217 -1.09 -81.18 -46.08
N THR A 218 -0.67 -82.32 -46.59
CA THR A 218 -0.19 -83.54 -45.98
C THR A 218 1.09 -83.39 -45.15
N GLY A 219 1.03 -83.93 -43.94
CA GLY A 219 1.99 -84.90 -43.38
C GLY A 219 3.46 -84.53 -43.21
N LEU A 220 3.91 -84.41 -41.95
CA LEU A 220 5.06 -85.17 -41.43
C LEU A 220 5.10 -85.13 -39.89
N GLN A 221 5.31 -86.32 -39.31
CA GLN A 221 5.40 -86.64 -37.87
C GLN A 221 6.69 -86.08 -37.24
N GLY A 222 6.67 -85.79 -35.93
CA GLY A 222 7.92 -85.62 -35.17
C GLY A 222 7.81 -85.01 -33.76
N THR A 223 7.38 -85.81 -32.78
CA THR A 223 7.91 -85.90 -31.39
C THR A 223 8.21 -84.65 -30.53
N ARG A 224 7.33 -84.43 -29.53
CA ARG A 224 7.55 -84.46 -28.04
C ARG A 224 8.79 -83.79 -27.40
N GLY A 225 8.53 -82.82 -26.50
CA GLY A 225 9.36 -82.45 -25.32
C GLY A 225 8.94 -81.07 -24.75
N LYS A 226 8.10 -80.94 -23.72
CA LYS A 226 8.34 -80.93 -22.25
C LYS A 226 9.48 -80.04 -21.72
N THR A 227 9.07 -78.99 -20.97
CA THR A 227 9.71 -78.33 -19.80
C THR A 227 11.06 -77.61 -20.07
N THR A 228 11.36 -76.42 -19.53
CA THR A 228 11.38 -76.06 -18.10
C THR A 228 11.39 -74.54 -17.88
N LYS A 229 10.85 -74.17 -16.71
CA LYS A 229 11.02 -72.95 -15.90
C LYS A 229 12.50 -72.56 -15.74
N GLN A 230 12.83 -71.26 -15.72
CA GLN A 230 13.88 -70.75 -14.83
C GLN A 230 13.64 -69.28 -14.47
N GLU A 231 13.53 -69.08 -13.15
CA GLU A 231 13.42 -67.83 -12.40
C GLU A 231 14.80 -67.17 -12.18
N TRP A 232 14.77 -66.07 -11.41
CA TRP A 232 15.84 -65.27 -10.78
C TRP A 232 16.28 -64.06 -11.62
N GLY A 233 16.27 -62.82 -11.11
CA GLY A 233 16.42 -62.30 -9.75
C GLY A 233 17.49 -61.20 -9.83
N VAL A 234 17.14 -59.91 -9.72
CA VAL A 234 17.37 -59.00 -8.56
C VAL A 234 18.83 -58.88 -8.11
N GLY A 235 19.31 -57.63 -7.95
CA GLY A 235 20.51 -57.25 -7.18
C GLY A 235 21.33 -56.19 -7.92
N VAL A 236 21.14 -54.88 -7.69
CA VAL A 236 21.58 -54.05 -6.54
C VAL A 236 23.10 -53.91 -6.44
N GLY A 237 23.56 -52.67 -6.35
CA GLY A 237 24.92 -52.22 -6.07
C GLY A 237 25.06 -50.75 -6.37
#